data_AF-A0A7J7EFL9-F1
#
_entry.id   AF-A0A7J7EFL9-F1
#
_cell.length_a   1.000
_cell.length_b   1.000
_cell.length_c   1.000
_cell.angle_alpha   90.00
_cell.angle_beta   90.00
_cell.angle_gamma   90.00
#
_symmetry.space_group_name_H-M   'P 1'
#
loop_
_entity.id
_entity.type
_entity.pdbx_description
1 polymer ?
#
loop_
_entity_poly.entity_id
_entity_poly.type
_entity_poly.pdbx_seq_one_letter_code
_entity_poly.pdbx_strand_id
1 'polypeptide(L)'
;MAEPTVCSFLTKVLCANGGRMFLQDLRGNVELSEARLRAVLRQAGPERFLLQEVELREGLWDAEAEAAAGAGGAGGGGPSAWRVVAVSSARLCARYQRGECKACDQLHLCRRHMLGKCPNRDCWSTCTLSHDIHTPVNIQVLKNHGLFGLNEAQLRILLLQNDPCLLPEVCLLYNKGEALYGYCNLKDKCNKFHVCKSFVRGECKLQKCKRSHQLIHASALKLLQDQGLNIPSVVNFQIISTYRHMKLHKMLENKDISASSAEQSQGLEEQRVCVAGAAEASPPVSVPAQLAKKPCA
;
A
#
# COMPACT_ATOMS: atom_id res chain seq x y z
N MET A 1 -18.11 17.36 0.53
CA MET A 1 -17.56 16.07 0.96
C MET A 1 -18.55 14.98 0.59
N ALA A 2 -18.10 13.75 0.33
CA ALA A 2 -19.02 12.63 0.16
C ALA A 2 -19.70 12.33 1.50
N GLU A 3 -20.98 11.94 1.48
CA GLU A 3 -21.75 11.73 2.71
C GLU A 3 -21.12 10.60 3.55
N PRO A 4 -20.69 10.83 4.82
CA PRO A 4 -19.92 9.83 5.57
C PRO A 4 -20.68 8.53 5.85
N THR A 5 -22.00 8.67 6.02
CA THR A 5 -23.06 7.64 6.07
C THR A 5 -23.05 6.74 4.83
N VAL A 6 -23.24 7.32 3.64
CA VAL A 6 -23.24 6.61 2.36
C VAL A 6 -21.89 5.92 2.12
N CYS A 7 -20.78 6.58 2.45
CA CYS A 7 -19.47 5.95 2.37
C CYS A 7 -19.34 4.76 3.35
N SER A 8 -19.86 4.84 4.56
CA SER A 8 -19.84 3.70 5.51
C SER A 8 -20.71 2.54 4.99
N PHE A 9 -21.89 2.85 4.43
CA PHE A 9 -22.77 1.86 3.80
C PHE A 9 -22.11 1.16 2.61
N LEU A 10 -21.50 1.92 1.67
CA LEU A 10 -20.78 1.36 0.53
C LEU A 10 -19.60 0.47 0.97
N THR A 11 -18.84 0.87 2.00
CA THR A 11 -17.81 -0.01 2.60
C THR A 11 -18.44 -1.28 3.16
N LYS A 12 -19.60 -1.21 3.83
CA LYS A 12 -20.31 -2.37 4.39
C LYS A 12 -20.80 -3.35 3.32
N VAL A 13 -21.39 -2.84 2.23
CA VAL A 13 -21.83 -3.66 1.08
C VAL A 13 -20.64 -4.34 0.40
N LEU A 14 -19.57 -3.60 0.11
CA LEU A 14 -18.36 -4.18 -0.49
C LEU A 14 -17.77 -5.27 0.41
N CYS A 15 -17.64 -5.03 1.71
CA CYS A 15 -17.06 -6.01 2.64
C CYS A 15 -17.96 -7.22 2.91
N ALA A 16 -19.28 -7.11 2.72
CA ALA A 16 -20.17 -8.27 2.69
C ALA A 16 -19.91 -9.16 1.45
N ASN A 17 -19.62 -8.53 0.31
CA ASN A 17 -19.36 -9.18 -0.97
C ASN A 17 -17.84 -9.42 -1.21
N GLY A 18 -17.10 -9.86 -0.19
CA GLY A 18 -15.68 -10.24 -0.35
C GLY A 18 -14.71 -9.08 -0.63
N GLY A 19 -15.13 -7.83 -0.41
CA GLY A 19 -14.27 -6.64 -0.40
C GLY A 19 -14.10 -5.94 -1.76
N ARG A 20 -14.67 -6.49 -2.83
CA ARG A 20 -14.75 -5.89 -4.18
C ARG A 20 -16.08 -6.25 -4.86
N MET A 21 -16.57 -5.40 -5.76
CA MET A 21 -17.71 -5.68 -6.65
C MET A 21 -17.52 -4.99 -7.99
N PHE A 22 -18.27 -5.36 -9.04
CA PHE A 22 -18.44 -4.45 -10.17
C PHE A 22 -19.38 -3.30 -9.79
N LEU A 23 -19.23 -2.17 -10.47
CA LEU A 23 -20.03 -0.96 -10.24
C LEU A 23 -21.53 -1.21 -10.49
N GLN A 24 -21.86 -2.10 -11.43
CA GLN A 24 -23.23 -2.49 -11.76
C GLN A 24 -23.88 -3.27 -10.60
N ASP A 25 -23.18 -4.25 -10.04
CA ASP A 25 -23.65 -5.04 -8.88
C ASP A 25 -23.77 -4.17 -7.63
N LEU A 26 -22.77 -3.29 -7.41
CA LEU A 26 -22.78 -2.33 -6.30
C LEU A 26 -23.96 -1.36 -6.42
N ARG A 27 -24.31 -0.93 -7.65
CA ARG A 27 -25.50 -0.12 -7.93
C ARG A 27 -26.80 -0.88 -7.62
N GLY A 28 -26.83 -2.20 -7.82
CA GLY A 28 -27.96 -3.04 -7.39
C GLY A 28 -28.21 -3.06 -5.87
N ASN A 29 -27.27 -2.54 -5.08
CA ASN A 29 -27.35 -2.45 -3.62
C ASN A 29 -27.62 -1.01 -3.10
N VAL A 30 -27.85 -0.02 -3.98
CA VAL A 30 -28.14 1.38 -3.59
C VAL A 30 -29.19 2.05 -4.47
N GLU A 31 -30.04 2.87 -3.87
CA GLU A 31 -31.03 3.72 -4.57
C GLU A 31 -30.37 4.98 -5.21
N LEU A 32 -29.23 4.78 -5.88
CA LEU A 32 -28.45 5.83 -6.53
C LEU A 32 -28.38 5.60 -8.04
N SER A 33 -28.59 6.66 -8.81
CA SER A 33 -28.22 6.64 -10.23
C SER A 33 -26.71 6.46 -10.37
N GLU A 34 -26.28 5.80 -11.44
CA GLU A 34 -24.87 5.42 -11.58
C GLU A 34 -23.93 6.63 -11.64
N ALA A 35 -24.37 7.75 -12.21
CA ALA A 35 -23.64 9.00 -12.19
C ALA A 35 -23.42 9.52 -10.75
N ARG A 36 -24.44 9.43 -9.87
CA ARG A 36 -24.32 9.79 -8.45
C ARG A 36 -23.39 8.83 -7.71
N LEU A 37 -23.51 7.51 -7.95
CA LEU A 37 -22.62 6.52 -7.35
C LEU A 37 -21.15 6.73 -7.77
N ARG A 38 -20.88 6.90 -9.07
CA ARG A 38 -19.54 7.24 -9.60
C ARG A 38 -19.00 8.54 -8.98
N ALA A 39 -19.84 9.55 -8.79
CA ALA A 39 -19.44 10.81 -8.16
C ALA A 39 -19.09 10.65 -6.67
N VAL A 40 -19.92 9.96 -5.87
CA VAL A 40 -19.67 9.67 -4.45
C VAL A 40 -18.35 8.88 -4.28
N LEU A 41 -18.16 7.83 -5.08
CA LEU A 41 -16.96 7.00 -5.05
C LEU A 41 -15.70 7.81 -5.39
N ARG A 42 -15.73 8.63 -6.46
CA ARG A 42 -14.62 9.51 -6.84
C ARG A 42 -14.33 10.59 -5.79
N GLN A 43 -15.36 11.15 -5.16
CA GLN A 43 -15.21 12.18 -4.12
C GLN A 43 -14.68 11.63 -2.78
N ALA A 44 -14.99 10.37 -2.45
CA ALA A 44 -14.40 9.68 -1.31
C ALA A 44 -12.95 9.21 -1.57
N GLY A 45 -12.60 9.00 -2.84
CA GLY A 45 -11.22 8.85 -3.30
C GLY A 45 -10.59 7.46 -3.10
N PRO A 46 -9.42 7.22 -3.72
CA PRO A 46 -8.81 5.89 -3.85
C PRO A 46 -8.31 5.27 -2.54
N GLU A 47 -8.13 6.06 -1.48
CA GLU A 47 -7.78 5.54 -0.15
C GLU A 47 -8.99 4.98 0.61
N ARG A 48 -10.22 5.12 0.07
CA ARG A 48 -11.45 4.48 0.58
C ARG A 48 -12.15 3.59 -0.46
N PHE A 49 -12.20 4.01 -1.72
CA PHE A 49 -12.71 3.21 -2.84
C PHE A 49 -11.78 3.31 -4.05
N LEU A 50 -11.05 2.23 -4.34
CA LEU A 50 -10.27 2.12 -5.56
C LEU A 50 -11.21 1.73 -6.71
N LEU A 51 -11.39 2.67 -7.64
CA LEU A 51 -12.12 2.46 -8.89
C LEU A 51 -11.12 2.15 -10.00
N GLN A 52 -11.32 1.04 -10.70
CA GLN A 52 -10.44 0.62 -11.78
C GLN A 52 -11.28 -0.01 -12.91
N GLU A 53 -10.96 0.35 -14.14
CA GLU A 53 -11.49 -0.30 -15.34
C GLU A 53 -10.73 -1.61 -15.59
N VAL A 54 -11.45 -2.64 -16.03
CA VAL A 54 -10.93 -3.96 -16.36
C VAL A 54 -11.59 -4.50 -17.63
N GLU A 55 -10.80 -5.13 -18.49
CA GLU A 55 -11.32 -5.96 -19.58
C GLU A 55 -11.96 -7.22 -19.00
N LEU A 56 -13.19 -7.55 -19.40
CA LEU A 56 -13.82 -8.82 -19.04
C LEU A 56 -13.25 -9.93 -19.92
N ARG A 57 -12.65 -10.95 -19.29
CA ARG A 57 -12.22 -12.20 -19.95
C ARG A 57 -12.96 -13.39 -19.37
N GLU A 58 -13.23 -14.37 -20.22
CA GLU A 58 -13.50 -15.74 -19.77
C GLU A 58 -12.27 -16.28 -19.01
N GLY A 59 -12.49 -17.09 -17.97
CA GLY A 59 -11.45 -17.46 -17.01
C GLY A 59 -11.30 -16.50 -15.81
N LEU A 60 -12.24 -15.57 -15.60
CA LEU A 60 -12.27 -14.64 -14.45
C LEU A 60 -12.37 -15.29 -13.05
N TRP A 61 -12.30 -16.62 -12.98
CA TRP A 61 -12.44 -17.45 -11.79
C TRP A 61 -11.07 -17.90 -11.24
N ASP A 62 -10.00 -17.77 -12.05
CA ASP A 62 -8.63 -18.05 -11.62
C ASP A 62 -8.01 -16.83 -10.93
N ALA A 63 -7.60 -17.01 -9.67
CA ALA A 63 -7.05 -15.94 -8.85
C ALA A 63 -5.79 -15.28 -9.44
N GLU A 64 -4.99 -16.01 -10.23
CA GLU A 64 -3.85 -15.45 -10.96
C GLU A 64 -4.30 -14.48 -12.07
N ALA A 65 -5.37 -14.81 -12.80
CA ALA A 65 -5.92 -13.96 -13.86
C ALA A 65 -6.56 -12.68 -13.29
N GLU A 66 -7.33 -12.80 -12.19
CA GLU A 66 -7.88 -11.63 -11.48
C GLU A 66 -6.78 -10.71 -10.93
N ALA A 67 -5.71 -11.30 -10.38
CA ALA A 67 -4.54 -10.58 -9.88
C ALA A 67 -3.76 -9.89 -11.00
N ALA A 68 -3.60 -10.54 -12.15
CA ALA A 68 -2.98 -9.98 -13.35
C ALA A 68 -3.81 -8.83 -13.94
N ALA A 69 -5.14 -8.93 -13.96
CA ALA A 69 -6.04 -7.82 -14.28
C ALA A 69 -5.87 -6.63 -13.30
N GLY A 70 -5.24 -6.84 -12.14
CA GLY A 70 -4.74 -5.78 -11.23
C GLY A 70 -3.75 -4.81 -11.87
N ALA A 71 -2.93 -5.27 -12.82
CA ALA A 71 -1.75 -4.56 -13.33
C ALA A 71 -2.05 -3.45 -14.36
N GLY A 72 -3.27 -3.36 -14.87
CA GLY A 72 -3.65 -2.39 -15.90
C GLY A 72 -3.24 -2.86 -17.30
N GLY A 73 -4.00 -3.80 -17.86
CA GLY A 73 -3.96 -4.08 -19.29
C GLY A 73 -4.70 -2.98 -20.06
N ALA A 74 -4.04 -2.44 -21.10
CA ALA A 74 -4.70 -1.80 -22.22
C ALA A 74 -4.34 -2.66 -23.45
N GLY A 75 -5.14 -3.68 -23.75
CA GLY A 75 -4.69 -4.80 -24.58
C GLY A 75 -5.78 -5.67 -25.22
N GLY A 76 -7.06 -5.31 -25.12
CA GLY A 76 -8.14 -6.04 -25.77
C GLY A 76 -9.37 -5.16 -26.06
N GLY A 77 -9.88 -5.24 -27.28
CA GLY A 77 -11.16 -4.63 -27.68
C GLY A 77 -12.40 -5.38 -27.15
N GLY A 78 -12.29 -5.99 -25.98
CA GLY A 78 -13.40 -6.69 -25.30
C GLY A 78 -14.25 -5.72 -24.46
N PRO A 79 -15.39 -6.18 -23.92
CA PRO A 79 -16.21 -5.35 -23.05
C PRO A 79 -15.46 -5.00 -21.76
N SER A 80 -15.35 -3.71 -21.44
CA SER A 80 -14.78 -3.24 -20.18
C SER A 80 -15.84 -3.08 -19.09
N ALA A 81 -15.43 -3.28 -17.85
CA ALA A 81 -16.25 -3.07 -16.66
C ALA A 81 -15.47 -2.29 -15.59
N TRP A 82 -16.19 -1.54 -14.76
CA TRP A 82 -15.59 -0.82 -13.64
C TRP A 82 -15.72 -1.65 -12.36
N ARG A 83 -14.59 -2.07 -11.77
CA ARG A 83 -14.56 -2.65 -10.43
C ARG A 83 -14.34 -1.59 -9.36
N VAL A 84 -14.93 -1.84 -8.18
CA VAL A 84 -14.81 -1.03 -6.98
C VAL A 84 -14.25 -1.91 -5.87
N VAL A 85 -13.12 -1.52 -5.27
CA VAL A 85 -12.47 -2.24 -4.17
C VAL A 85 -12.45 -1.37 -2.91
N ALA A 86 -12.81 -1.95 -1.76
CA ALA A 86 -12.81 -1.25 -0.47
C ALA A 86 -11.38 -1.08 0.09
N VAL A 87 -10.97 0.16 0.31
CA VAL A 87 -9.63 0.52 0.79
C VAL A 87 -9.71 1.13 2.19
N SER A 88 -8.68 0.92 3.00
CA SER A 88 -8.58 1.56 4.32
C SER A 88 -7.13 1.76 4.76
N SER A 89 -6.91 2.75 5.62
CA SER A 89 -5.67 3.00 6.35
C SER A 89 -5.60 2.29 7.72
N ALA A 90 -6.71 1.75 8.25
CA ALA A 90 -6.74 1.08 9.55
C ALA A 90 -5.90 -0.23 9.57
N ARG A 91 -5.05 -0.42 10.58
CA ARG A 91 -4.24 -1.64 10.77
C ARG A 91 -4.41 -2.19 12.19
N LEU A 92 -3.94 -3.41 12.42
CA LEU A 92 -3.73 -3.91 13.77
C LEU A 92 -2.50 -3.24 14.41
N CYS A 93 -2.62 -2.87 15.68
CA CYS A 93 -1.50 -2.29 16.42
C CYS A 93 -0.40 -3.35 16.64
N ALA A 94 0.74 -3.18 15.97
CA ALA A 94 1.90 -4.08 16.09
C ALA A 94 2.53 -4.09 17.49
N ARG A 95 2.39 -3.01 18.27
CA ARG A 95 2.77 -2.97 19.70
C ARG A 95 1.79 -3.77 20.56
N TYR A 96 0.49 -3.69 20.26
CA TYR A 96 -0.55 -4.43 20.99
C TYR A 96 -0.35 -5.95 20.86
N GLN A 97 0.05 -6.45 19.68
CA GLN A 97 0.38 -7.88 19.50
C GLN A 97 1.53 -8.38 20.39
N ARG A 98 2.29 -7.49 21.03
CA ARG A 98 3.38 -7.80 21.98
C ARG A 98 3.07 -7.40 23.43
N GLY A 99 1.87 -6.88 23.72
CA GLY A 99 1.51 -6.33 25.03
C GLY A 99 2.10 -4.94 25.34
N GLU A 100 2.77 -4.29 24.38
CA GLU A 100 3.52 -3.05 24.57
C GLU A 100 2.70 -1.76 24.37
N CYS A 101 1.38 -1.85 24.16
CA CYS A 101 0.56 -0.70 23.80
C CYS A 101 -0.52 -0.35 24.84
N LYS A 102 -0.40 0.85 25.42
CA LYS A 102 -1.41 1.42 26.33
C LYS A 102 -2.52 2.16 25.57
N ALA A 103 -2.16 2.99 24.59
CA ALA A 103 -3.10 3.67 23.69
C ALA A 103 -2.44 3.98 22.33
N CYS A 104 -3.24 3.94 21.25
CA CYS A 104 -2.89 4.45 19.92
C CYS A 104 -4.13 4.56 19.02
N ASP A 105 -3.90 4.98 17.79
CA ASP A 105 -4.82 5.15 16.66
C ASP A 105 -5.05 3.86 15.83
N GLN A 106 -4.59 2.70 16.30
CA GLN A 106 -4.58 1.42 15.58
C GLN A 106 -5.37 0.35 16.35
N LEU A 107 -5.92 -0.63 15.64
CA LEU A 107 -6.84 -1.61 16.24
C LEU A 107 -6.15 -2.55 17.24
N HIS A 108 -6.69 -2.61 18.45
CA HIS A 108 -6.31 -3.51 19.51
C HIS A 108 -7.13 -4.81 19.41
N LEU A 109 -6.75 -5.66 18.45
CA LEU A 109 -7.39 -6.96 18.17
C LEU A 109 -6.35 -8.07 18.02
N CYS A 110 -6.70 -9.29 18.42
CA CYS A 110 -5.88 -10.48 18.26
C CYS A 110 -5.70 -10.84 16.76
N ARG A 111 -4.46 -10.81 16.25
CA ARG A 111 -4.13 -11.23 14.87
C ARG A 111 -4.68 -12.62 14.53
N ARG A 112 -4.58 -13.58 15.45
CA ARG A 112 -5.09 -14.95 15.22
C ARG A 112 -6.61 -14.99 15.10
N HIS A 113 -7.34 -14.17 15.87
CA HIS A 113 -8.80 -14.05 15.78
C HIS A 113 -9.25 -13.43 14.46
N MET A 114 -8.56 -12.37 14.00
CA MET A 114 -8.81 -11.76 12.68
C MET A 114 -8.51 -12.74 11.53
N LEU A 115 -7.56 -13.66 11.69
CA LEU A 115 -7.32 -14.75 10.74
C LEU A 115 -8.22 -15.99 10.96
N GLY A 116 -9.11 -15.98 11.96
CA GLY A 116 -9.98 -17.13 12.29
C GLY A 116 -9.26 -18.33 12.93
N LYS A 117 -7.98 -18.20 13.26
CA LYS A 117 -7.03 -19.21 13.76
C LYS A 117 -6.71 -19.09 15.26
N CYS A 118 -7.50 -18.36 16.04
CA CYS A 118 -7.32 -18.39 17.49
C CYS A 118 -7.92 -19.71 18.01
N PRO A 119 -7.18 -20.54 18.76
CA PRO A 119 -7.75 -21.76 19.35
C PRO A 119 -8.84 -21.44 20.38
N ASN A 120 -8.79 -20.24 20.95
CA ASN A 120 -9.66 -19.79 22.03
C ASN A 120 -10.87 -19.02 21.48
N ARG A 121 -11.53 -19.54 20.42
CA ARG A 121 -12.67 -18.85 19.76
C ARG A 121 -13.78 -18.53 20.76
N ASP A 122 -14.14 -19.52 21.57
CA ASP A 122 -15.36 -19.53 22.37
C ASP A 122 -15.07 -19.33 23.89
N CYS A 123 -13.82 -19.06 24.26
CA CYS A 123 -13.41 -18.87 25.65
C CYS A 123 -12.43 -17.70 25.80
N TRP A 124 -12.92 -16.58 26.36
CA TRP A 124 -12.14 -15.35 26.52
C TRP A 124 -10.98 -15.46 27.53
N SER A 125 -11.00 -16.46 28.43
CA SER A 125 -10.08 -16.56 29.58
C SER A 125 -8.62 -16.91 29.22
N THR A 126 -8.35 -17.39 28.01
CA THR A 126 -7.04 -17.93 27.62
C THR A 126 -6.34 -17.16 26.50
N CYS A 127 -6.93 -16.09 25.96
CA CYS A 127 -6.23 -15.19 25.03
C CYS A 127 -5.95 -13.83 25.66
N THR A 128 -4.69 -13.43 25.71
CA THR A 128 -4.24 -12.14 26.26
C THR A 128 -4.49 -10.93 25.34
N LEU A 129 -5.04 -11.16 24.14
CA LEU A 129 -5.34 -10.13 23.14
C LEU A 129 -6.84 -10.12 22.84
N SER A 130 -7.43 -8.93 22.82
CA SER A 130 -8.88 -8.74 22.63
C SER A 130 -9.39 -9.42 21.36
N HIS A 131 -10.51 -10.11 21.49
CA HIS A 131 -11.32 -10.57 20.35
C HIS A 131 -12.41 -9.55 19.98
N ASP A 132 -12.73 -8.61 20.87
CA ASP A 132 -13.85 -7.68 20.71
C ASP A 132 -13.51 -6.41 19.91
N ILE A 133 -14.30 -6.15 18.88
CA ILE A 133 -14.24 -4.94 18.04
C ILE A 133 -14.93 -3.72 18.68
N HIS A 134 -15.69 -3.92 19.75
CA HIS A 134 -16.47 -2.89 20.45
C HIS A 134 -15.79 -2.32 21.71
N THR A 135 -14.54 -2.68 22.00
CA THR A 135 -13.77 -2.01 23.06
C THR A 135 -13.67 -0.50 22.78
N PRO A 136 -13.58 0.39 23.82
CA PRO A 136 -13.58 1.84 23.61
C PRO A 136 -12.49 2.34 22.65
N VAL A 137 -11.30 1.72 22.68
CA VAL A 137 -10.19 2.02 21.75
C VAL A 137 -10.57 1.63 20.32
N ASN A 138 -11.08 0.40 20.12
CA ASN A 138 -11.47 -0.07 18.79
C ASN A 138 -12.65 0.74 18.22
N ILE A 139 -13.64 1.12 19.04
CA ILE A 139 -14.73 2.01 18.62
C ILE A 139 -14.20 3.35 18.14
N GLN A 140 -13.25 3.98 18.85
CA GLN A 140 -12.72 5.28 18.43
C GLN A 140 -11.93 5.17 17.12
N VAL A 141 -11.11 4.14 16.96
CA VAL A 141 -10.37 3.86 15.72
C VAL A 141 -11.34 3.61 14.55
N LEU A 142 -12.35 2.76 14.74
CA LEU A 142 -13.38 2.49 13.72
C LEU A 142 -14.18 3.75 13.35
N LYS A 143 -14.49 4.64 14.30
CA LYS A 143 -15.10 5.95 14.01
C LYS A 143 -14.18 6.84 13.19
N ASN A 144 -12.92 6.99 13.59
CA ASN A 144 -11.92 7.83 12.91
C ASN A 144 -11.70 7.41 11.43
N HIS A 145 -11.71 6.11 11.13
CA HIS A 145 -11.58 5.59 9.77
C HIS A 145 -12.91 5.49 9.00
N GLY A 146 -14.06 5.87 9.59
CA GLY A 146 -15.38 5.75 8.94
C GLY A 146 -15.84 4.31 8.73
N LEU A 147 -15.44 3.40 9.62
CA LEU A 147 -15.72 1.95 9.61
C LEU A 147 -16.72 1.51 10.71
N PHE A 148 -17.23 2.45 11.49
CA PHE A 148 -18.21 2.18 12.53
C PHE A 148 -19.50 1.61 11.93
N GLY A 149 -19.95 0.45 12.42
CA GLY A 149 -21.12 -0.27 11.89
C GLY A 149 -20.81 -1.45 10.95
N LEU A 150 -19.52 -1.71 10.66
CA LEU A 150 -19.07 -3.02 10.15
C LEU A 150 -19.15 -4.07 11.26
N ASN A 151 -19.51 -5.30 10.90
CA ASN A 151 -19.40 -6.46 11.79
C ASN A 151 -18.00 -7.10 11.71
N GLU A 152 -17.73 -8.08 12.59
CA GLU A 152 -16.43 -8.75 12.68
C GLU A 152 -16.00 -9.43 11.37
N ALA A 153 -16.92 -10.07 10.64
CA ALA A 153 -16.62 -10.74 9.37
C ALA A 153 -16.26 -9.73 8.27
N GLN A 154 -17.01 -8.63 8.17
CA GLN A 154 -16.72 -7.52 7.25
C GLN A 154 -15.38 -6.86 7.57
N LEU A 155 -15.05 -6.68 8.86
CA LEU A 155 -13.78 -6.13 9.29
C LEU A 155 -12.61 -7.07 8.96
N ARG A 156 -12.77 -8.41 9.10
CA ARG A 156 -11.75 -9.39 8.67
C ARG A 156 -11.40 -9.24 7.20
N ILE A 157 -12.40 -9.14 6.32
CA ILE A 157 -12.19 -8.94 4.87
C ILE A 157 -11.45 -7.62 4.61
N LEU A 158 -11.96 -6.51 5.16
CA LEU A 158 -11.38 -5.19 4.92
C LEU A 158 -9.93 -5.08 5.41
N LEU A 159 -9.62 -5.66 6.57
CA LEU A 159 -8.26 -5.67 7.10
C LEU A 159 -7.36 -6.61 6.31
N LEU A 160 -7.78 -7.84 5.99
CA LEU A 160 -6.93 -8.80 5.26
C LEU A 160 -6.49 -8.27 3.88
N GLN A 161 -7.35 -7.49 3.20
CA GLN A 161 -7.00 -6.88 1.93
C GLN A 161 -6.25 -5.53 2.03
N ASN A 162 -6.04 -4.98 3.23
CA ASN A 162 -5.36 -3.69 3.42
C ASN A 162 -4.15 -3.71 4.35
N ASP A 163 -4.08 -4.66 5.29
CA ASP A 163 -3.09 -4.73 6.37
C ASP A 163 -1.99 -5.77 6.09
N PRO A 164 -0.74 -5.34 5.83
CA PRO A 164 0.38 -6.25 5.59
C PRO A 164 0.65 -7.22 6.75
N CYS A 165 0.22 -6.93 7.98
CA CYS A 165 0.47 -7.82 9.11
C CYS A 165 -0.39 -9.09 9.07
N LEU A 166 -1.51 -9.11 8.34
CA LEU A 166 -2.39 -10.28 8.23
C LEU A 166 -1.92 -11.29 7.17
N LEU A 167 -1.03 -10.90 6.25
CA LEU A 167 -0.44 -11.79 5.26
C LEU A 167 0.56 -12.81 5.87
N PRO A 168 0.94 -13.86 5.13
CA PRO A 168 2.10 -14.70 5.44
C PRO A 168 3.40 -13.88 5.56
N GLU A 169 4.36 -14.38 6.33
CA GLU A 169 5.65 -13.71 6.47
C GLU A 169 6.41 -13.63 5.14
N VAL A 170 6.95 -12.45 4.83
CA VAL A 170 7.85 -12.25 3.69
C VAL A 170 9.25 -12.77 4.04
N CYS A 171 9.84 -13.57 3.15
CA CYS A 171 11.17 -14.14 3.35
C CYS A 171 12.25 -13.04 3.33
N LEU A 172 12.89 -12.82 4.47
CA LEU A 172 13.97 -11.82 4.60
C LEU A 172 15.25 -12.24 3.87
N LEU A 173 15.48 -13.54 3.66
CA LEU A 173 16.63 -14.04 2.91
C LEU A 173 16.44 -13.86 1.40
N TYR A 174 15.24 -14.11 0.87
CA TYR A 174 14.86 -13.74 -0.50
C TYR A 174 15.05 -12.24 -0.75
N ASN A 175 14.82 -11.41 0.27
CA ASN A 175 14.98 -9.97 0.17
C ASN A 175 16.44 -9.46 0.26
N LYS A 176 17.46 -10.34 0.35
CA LYS A 176 18.90 -9.99 0.35
C LYS A 176 19.63 -10.58 -0.86
N GLY A 177 20.55 -9.82 -1.45
CA GLY A 177 21.38 -10.27 -2.59
C GLY A 177 20.67 -10.26 -3.95
N GLU A 178 21.45 -10.18 -5.03
CA GLU A 178 20.93 -9.95 -6.40
C GLU A 178 20.48 -11.23 -7.14
N ALA A 179 20.68 -12.41 -6.55
CA ALA A 179 20.29 -13.69 -7.13
C ALA A 179 18.76 -13.89 -7.14
N LEU A 180 18.26 -14.76 -8.02
CA LEU A 180 16.83 -15.05 -8.22
C LEU A 180 16.06 -15.37 -6.93
N TYR A 181 16.68 -16.12 -6.00
CA TYR A 181 16.11 -16.46 -4.68
C TYR A 181 16.74 -15.65 -3.53
N GLY A 182 17.48 -14.59 -3.83
CA GLY A 182 18.32 -13.89 -2.86
C GLY A 182 19.30 -14.85 -2.17
N TYR A 183 19.34 -14.81 -0.84
CA TYR A 183 20.05 -15.77 0.00
C TYR A 183 19.15 -16.90 0.55
N CYS A 184 17.99 -17.17 -0.05
CA CYS A 184 17.08 -18.21 0.42
C CYS A 184 17.43 -19.59 -0.17
N ASN A 185 18.21 -20.38 0.59
CA ASN A 185 18.60 -21.74 0.21
C ASN A 185 17.44 -22.72 0.03
N LEU A 186 16.26 -22.44 0.61
CA LEU A 186 15.06 -23.28 0.50
C LEU A 186 14.35 -23.16 -0.86
N LYS A 187 14.60 -22.08 -1.62
CA LYS A 187 13.95 -21.79 -2.92
C LYS A 187 12.42 -22.00 -2.82
N ASP A 188 11.83 -22.78 -3.71
CA ASP A 188 10.39 -23.05 -3.81
C ASP A 188 9.83 -23.91 -2.65
N LYS A 189 10.72 -24.48 -1.81
CA LYS A 189 10.36 -25.19 -0.57
C LYS A 189 10.28 -24.24 0.64
N CYS A 190 10.43 -22.93 0.44
CA CYS A 190 10.33 -21.94 1.52
C CYS A 190 8.87 -21.70 1.92
N ASN A 191 8.56 -21.79 3.22
CA ASN A 191 7.22 -21.51 3.77
C ASN A 191 6.95 -20.02 4.02
N LYS A 192 7.69 -19.12 3.36
CA LYS A 192 7.61 -17.66 3.49
C LYS A 192 7.57 -17.02 2.10
N PHE A 193 6.80 -15.94 1.95
CA PHE A 193 6.58 -15.31 0.65
C PHE A 193 7.88 -14.78 0.03
N HIS A 194 8.17 -15.24 -1.19
CA HIS A 194 9.25 -14.78 -2.05
C HIS A 194 8.81 -13.58 -2.89
N VAL A 195 8.51 -12.48 -2.18
CA VAL A 195 8.06 -11.20 -2.76
C VAL A 195 8.84 -10.03 -2.18
N CYS A 196 8.80 -8.89 -2.87
CA CYS A 196 9.43 -7.65 -2.43
C CYS A 196 8.80 -7.14 -1.12
N LYS A 197 9.58 -7.11 -0.03
CA LYS A 197 9.13 -6.61 1.28
C LYS A 197 8.62 -5.17 1.19
N SER A 198 9.31 -4.32 0.41
CA SER A 198 8.92 -2.92 0.24
C SER A 198 7.60 -2.78 -0.53
N PHE A 199 7.31 -3.64 -1.51
CA PHE A 199 6.05 -3.62 -2.25
C PHE A 199 4.87 -3.93 -1.32
N VAL A 200 4.99 -4.98 -0.52
CA VAL A 200 3.99 -5.39 0.48
C VAL A 200 3.71 -4.30 1.53
N ARG A 201 4.65 -3.37 1.75
CA ARG A 201 4.46 -2.22 2.66
C ARG A 201 3.99 -0.94 1.96
N GLY A 202 3.90 -0.91 0.63
CA GLY A 202 3.65 0.30 -0.16
C GLY A 202 4.85 1.25 -0.27
N GLU A 203 6.06 0.75 0.00
CA GLU A 203 7.32 1.50 0.12
C GLU A 203 8.30 1.26 -1.06
N CYS A 204 7.94 0.44 -2.05
CA CYS A 204 8.83 0.11 -3.17
C CYS A 204 8.95 1.28 -4.16
N LYS A 205 10.15 1.89 -4.21
CA LYS A 205 10.51 3.02 -5.08
C LYS A 205 11.25 2.59 -6.37
N LEU A 206 11.17 1.33 -6.78
CA LEU A 206 11.90 0.80 -7.93
C LEU A 206 10.93 0.41 -9.06
N GLN A 207 10.92 1.20 -10.15
CA GLN A 207 10.06 0.93 -11.32
C GLN A 207 10.29 -0.49 -11.88
N LYS A 208 11.57 -0.86 -12.03
CA LYS A 208 12.02 -2.18 -12.49
C LYS A 208 12.60 -2.96 -11.30
N CYS A 209 11.76 -3.25 -10.31
CA CYS A 209 12.19 -4.01 -9.14
C CYS A 209 12.60 -5.45 -9.53
N LYS A 210 13.79 -5.89 -9.12
CA LYS A 210 14.30 -7.26 -9.38
C LYS A 210 13.63 -8.36 -8.53
N ARG A 211 12.56 -8.04 -7.81
CA ARG A 211 11.91 -8.90 -6.81
C ARG A 211 10.43 -8.98 -7.13
N SER A 212 9.84 -10.17 -6.96
CA SER A 212 8.44 -10.40 -7.31
C SER A 212 7.50 -9.42 -6.58
N HIS A 213 6.64 -8.76 -7.35
CA HIS A 213 5.48 -8.02 -6.85
C HIS A 213 4.20 -8.87 -6.95
N GLN A 214 4.32 -10.16 -7.30
CA GLN A 214 3.23 -11.10 -7.55
C GLN A 214 2.93 -11.95 -6.29
N LEU A 215 1.94 -11.55 -5.50
CA LEU A 215 1.46 -12.27 -4.30
C LEU A 215 0.63 -13.51 -4.64
N ILE A 216 0.01 -13.54 -5.81
CA ILE A 216 -0.80 -14.65 -6.32
C ILE A 216 -0.06 -15.29 -7.49
N HIS A 217 0.63 -16.39 -7.20
CA HIS A 217 1.25 -17.28 -8.19
C HIS A 217 1.25 -18.72 -7.64
N ALA A 218 1.32 -19.76 -8.48
CA ALA A 218 1.13 -21.17 -8.14
C ALA A 218 1.69 -21.64 -6.76
N SER A 219 2.96 -21.38 -6.46
CA SER A 219 3.57 -21.77 -5.17
C SER A 219 3.10 -20.92 -3.99
N ALA A 220 2.82 -19.63 -4.19
CA ALA A 220 2.17 -18.77 -3.20
C ALA A 220 0.70 -19.13 -2.98
N LEU A 221 -0.03 -19.57 -4.01
CA LEU A 221 -1.41 -20.06 -3.89
C LEU A 221 -1.47 -21.28 -2.96
N LYS A 222 -0.58 -22.26 -3.14
CA LYS A 222 -0.47 -23.38 -2.22
C LYS A 222 -0.18 -22.91 -0.79
N LEU A 223 0.79 -21.99 -0.59
CA LEU A 223 1.09 -21.46 0.75
C LEU A 223 -0.12 -20.76 1.40
N LEU A 224 -0.94 -20.06 0.61
CA LEU A 224 -2.16 -19.41 1.07
C LEU A 224 -3.26 -20.42 1.44
N GLN A 225 -3.40 -21.49 0.66
CA GLN A 225 -4.35 -22.59 0.89
C GLN A 225 -3.95 -23.44 2.11
N ASP A 226 -2.67 -23.84 2.22
CA ASP A 226 -2.10 -24.53 3.39
C ASP A 226 -2.25 -23.68 4.67
N GLN A 227 -2.31 -22.35 4.52
CA GLN A 227 -2.61 -21.41 5.61
C GLN A 227 -4.08 -21.01 5.72
N GLY A 228 -5.02 -21.59 4.96
CA GLY A 228 -6.46 -21.31 5.07
C GLY A 228 -6.82 -19.82 4.93
N LEU A 229 -6.10 -19.07 4.11
CA LEU A 229 -6.34 -17.63 3.89
C LEU A 229 -7.41 -17.41 2.81
N ASN A 230 -8.21 -16.36 2.97
CA ASN A 230 -9.21 -15.97 1.98
C ASN A 230 -8.53 -15.42 0.71
N ILE A 231 -8.39 -16.26 -0.31
CA ILE A 231 -7.71 -15.92 -1.58
C ILE A 231 -8.26 -14.63 -2.22
N PRO A 232 -9.59 -14.39 -2.32
CA PRO A 232 -10.13 -13.14 -2.87
C PRO A 232 -9.63 -11.87 -2.16
N SER A 233 -9.48 -11.90 -0.83
CA SER A 233 -8.91 -10.78 -0.06
C SER A 233 -7.43 -10.55 -0.38
N VAL A 234 -6.66 -11.60 -0.71
CA VAL A 234 -5.25 -11.47 -1.11
C VAL A 234 -5.12 -10.99 -2.57
N VAL A 235 -6.05 -11.38 -3.46
CA VAL A 235 -6.20 -10.76 -4.78
C VAL A 235 -6.54 -9.27 -4.65
N ASN A 236 -7.43 -8.89 -3.73
CA ASN A 236 -7.73 -7.48 -3.44
C ASN A 236 -6.49 -6.75 -2.89
N PHE A 237 -5.70 -7.38 -2.00
CA PHE A 237 -4.43 -6.83 -1.51
C PHE A 237 -3.44 -6.59 -2.67
N GLN A 238 -3.34 -7.52 -3.63
CA GLN A 238 -2.53 -7.35 -4.84
C GLN A 238 -2.98 -6.13 -5.64
N ILE A 239 -4.27 -6.01 -5.95
CA ILE A 239 -4.84 -4.89 -6.71
C ILE A 239 -4.53 -3.55 -6.02
N ILE A 240 -4.78 -3.46 -4.71
CA ILE A 240 -4.51 -2.26 -3.90
C ILE A 240 -3.01 -1.93 -3.84
N SER A 241 -2.15 -2.95 -3.72
CA SER A 241 -0.69 -2.76 -3.64
C SER A 241 -0.09 -2.33 -4.97
N THR A 242 -0.54 -2.92 -6.09
CA THR A 242 -0.16 -2.50 -7.44
C THR A 242 -0.58 -1.05 -7.68
N TYR A 243 -1.82 -0.67 -7.34
CA TYR A 243 -2.27 0.72 -7.42
C TYR A 243 -1.40 1.67 -6.58
N ARG A 244 -1.13 1.34 -5.31
CA ARG A 244 -0.28 2.16 -4.42
C ARG A 244 1.14 2.32 -4.97
N HIS A 245 1.72 1.27 -5.53
CA HIS A 245 3.05 1.30 -6.16
C HIS A 245 3.08 2.17 -7.42
N MET A 246 2.10 2.04 -8.33
CA MET A 246 1.96 2.91 -9.51
C MET A 246 1.74 4.39 -9.11
N LYS A 247 0.93 4.65 -8.07
CA LYS A 247 0.68 5.99 -7.53
C LYS A 247 1.95 6.61 -6.95
N LEU A 248 2.69 5.87 -6.11
CA LEU A 248 3.97 6.29 -5.56
C LEU A 248 4.96 6.62 -6.69
N HIS A 249 5.00 5.82 -7.74
CA HIS A 249 5.90 6.05 -8.86
C HIS A 249 5.60 7.33 -9.64
N LYS A 250 4.33 7.58 -10.00
CA LYS A 250 3.93 8.85 -10.64
C LYS A 250 4.23 10.06 -9.75
N MET A 251 4.14 9.91 -8.42
CA MET A 251 4.50 10.98 -7.48
C MET A 251 6.00 11.24 -7.40
N LEU A 252 6.86 10.23 -7.64
CA LEU A 252 8.31 10.39 -7.72
C LEU A 252 8.70 11.04 -9.05
N GLU A 253 8.20 10.51 -10.17
CA GLU A 253 8.48 11.03 -11.52
C GLU A 253 8.09 12.51 -11.66
N ASN A 254 6.90 12.90 -11.17
CA ASN A 254 6.48 14.30 -11.16
C ASN A 254 7.38 15.18 -10.29
N LYS A 255 7.97 14.65 -9.21
CA LYS A 255 8.89 15.39 -8.33
C LYS A 255 10.24 15.60 -9.03
N ASP A 256 10.76 14.57 -9.67
CA ASP A 256 12.05 14.62 -10.37
C ASP A 256 11.98 15.60 -11.56
N ILE A 257 10.86 15.60 -12.30
CA ILE A 257 10.55 16.63 -13.31
C ILE A 257 10.53 18.02 -12.66
N SER A 258 9.76 18.21 -11.59
CA SER A 258 9.63 19.52 -10.91
C SER A 258 10.97 20.07 -10.39
N ALA A 259 11.87 19.20 -9.92
CA ALA A 259 13.22 19.59 -9.52
C ALA A 259 14.05 20.06 -10.72
N SER A 260 14.09 19.26 -11.79
CA SER A 260 14.87 19.59 -13.00
C SER A 260 14.43 20.90 -13.65
N SER A 261 13.13 21.24 -13.62
CA SER A 261 12.61 22.51 -14.13
C SER A 261 12.99 23.70 -13.25
N ALA A 262 13.12 23.52 -11.94
CA ALA A 262 13.59 24.57 -11.03
C ALA A 262 15.08 24.86 -11.25
N GLU A 263 15.90 23.81 -11.39
CA GLU A 263 17.34 23.92 -11.70
C GLU A 263 17.58 24.58 -13.07
N GLN A 264 16.81 24.22 -14.11
CA GLN A 264 16.87 24.88 -15.42
C GLN A 264 16.41 26.34 -15.40
N SER A 265 15.49 26.71 -14.50
CA SER A 265 15.03 28.10 -14.38
C SER A 265 16.14 29.00 -13.82
N GLN A 266 16.89 28.51 -12.82
CA GLN A 266 18.01 29.25 -12.21
C GLN A 266 19.19 29.39 -13.17
N GLY A 267 19.47 28.38 -13.99
CA GLY A 267 20.55 28.43 -14.99
C GLY A 267 20.35 29.40 -16.17
N LEU A 268 19.19 30.06 -16.28
CA LEU A 268 18.90 31.04 -17.34
C LEU A 268 18.98 32.50 -16.88
N GLU A 269 19.09 32.78 -15.59
CA GLU A 269 19.18 34.16 -15.06
C GLU A 269 20.63 34.69 -15.02
N GLU A 270 21.64 33.81 -14.87
CA GLU A 270 23.07 34.21 -14.80
C GLU A 270 23.70 34.59 -16.16
N GLN A 271 22.94 34.69 -17.25
CA GLN A 271 23.49 34.90 -18.61
C GLN A 271 23.00 36.17 -19.33
N ARG A 272 22.54 37.18 -18.57
CA ARG A 272 22.42 38.58 -19.00
C ARG A 272 22.88 39.51 -17.86
N VAL A 273 23.51 40.64 -18.22
CA VAL A 273 24.14 41.62 -17.31
C VAL A 273 25.43 41.07 -16.68
N CYS A 274 26.63 41.67 -16.82
CA CYS A 274 27.02 42.90 -17.52
C CYS A 274 28.47 42.81 -18.05
N VAL A 275 28.83 43.55 -19.10
CA VAL A 275 30.22 43.72 -19.56
C VAL A 275 30.55 45.21 -19.75
N ALA A 276 31.03 45.82 -18.66
CA ALA A 276 31.76 47.09 -18.59
C ALA A 276 32.30 47.24 -17.15
N GLY A 277 33.50 47.77 -16.87
CA GLY A 277 34.59 48.20 -17.75
C GLY A 277 35.57 49.09 -16.97
N ALA A 278 36.88 48.95 -17.20
CA ALA A 278 37.99 49.70 -16.55
C ALA A 278 38.14 49.53 -15.01
N ALA A 279 39.25 49.92 -14.35
CA ALA A 279 40.68 49.85 -14.71
C ALA A 279 41.56 50.02 -13.43
N GLU A 280 42.80 49.52 -13.50
CA GLU A 280 44.02 49.76 -12.69
C GLU A 280 43.99 50.50 -11.32
N ALA A 281 44.69 49.92 -10.33
CA ALA A 281 45.80 50.59 -9.58
C ALA A 281 46.66 49.58 -8.78
N SER A 282 47.98 49.82 -8.68
CA SER A 282 49.01 49.07 -7.91
C SER A 282 50.38 49.78 -8.05
N PRO A 283 51.48 49.43 -7.33
CA PRO A 283 51.68 48.41 -6.28
C PRO A 283 51.95 49.14 -4.92
N PRO A 284 53.11 49.16 -4.18
CA PRO A 284 54.28 48.27 -4.05
C PRO A 284 54.80 47.93 -2.61
N VAL A 285 55.30 46.70 -2.46
CA VAL A 285 56.54 46.25 -1.76
C VAL A 285 56.81 46.64 -0.29
N SER A 286 56.93 45.61 0.57
CA SER A 286 58.11 45.38 1.44
C SER A 286 58.17 43.96 2.04
N VAL A 287 59.30 43.27 1.85
CA VAL A 287 59.70 41.91 2.29
C VAL A 287 61.26 41.96 2.33
N PRO A 288 62.03 41.40 3.31
CA PRO A 288 61.85 40.08 3.93
C PRO A 288 62.20 39.90 5.43
N ALA A 289 61.84 38.73 5.98
CA ALA A 289 62.71 37.93 6.85
C ALA A 289 62.25 36.45 6.82
N GLN A 290 63.18 35.49 6.92
CA GLN A 290 62.89 34.06 6.97
C GLN A 290 63.30 33.46 8.32
N LEU A 291 62.52 32.51 8.84
CA LEU A 291 62.90 31.17 9.35
C LEU A 291 61.67 30.60 10.12
N ALA A 292 61.37 29.30 10.22
CA ALA A 292 61.50 28.11 9.38
C ALA A 292 61.15 26.90 10.28
N LYS A 293 60.15 26.07 9.89
CA LYS A 293 59.93 24.67 10.33
C LYS A 293 59.60 24.46 11.84
N LYS A 294 58.36 24.09 12.23
CA LYS A 294 57.73 22.72 12.23
C LYS A 294 57.63 22.17 13.69
N PRO A 295 56.78 21.17 14.00
CA PRO A 295 55.34 21.08 13.73
C PRO A 295 54.53 20.51 14.94
N CYS A 296 53.22 20.25 14.74
CA CYS A 296 52.39 19.31 15.51
C CYS A 296 52.16 19.56 17.02
N ALA A 297 51.03 20.20 17.32
CA ALA A 297 49.99 19.63 18.19
C ALA A 297 48.63 19.81 17.49
#